data_AF-A0A371HBJ3-F1
#
_entry.id   AF-A0A371HBJ3-F1
#
_cell.length_a   1.000
_cell.length_b   1.000
_cell.length_c   1.000
_cell.angle_alpha   90.00
_cell.angle_beta   90.00
_cell.angle_gamma   90.00
#
_symmetry.space_group_name_H-M   'P 1'
#
loop_
_entity.id
_entity.type
_entity.pdbx_description
1 polymer ?
#
loop_
_entity_poly.entity_id
_entity_poly.type
_entity_poly.pdbx_seq_one_letter_code
_entity_poly.pdbx_strand_id
1 'polypeptide(L)'
;MYSQAPPLQQQQQQRVPPQGNSPSLEDMMKQLAANNLEFQQSVSSSNMQFQQNMTATIQDLKMQIGQLANTVSTLQSAGSSNLPSQTIPNPRGNASAVTLRSGKELHQPALQTLPRPAEAESKLEADS
;
A
#
# COMPACT_ATOMS: atom_id res chain seq x y z
N MET A 1 17.08 -21.82 102.31
CA MET A 1 17.63 -21.96 100.94
C MET A 1 17.02 -20.86 100.10
N TYR A 2 17.84 -19.91 99.64
CA TYR A 2 17.40 -18.78 98.82
C TYR A 2 17.48 -19.16 97.34
N SER A 3 16.41 -18.96 96.59
CA SER A 3 16.40 -19.02 95.13
C SER A 3 16.05 -17.64 94.58
N GLN A 4 17.07 -16.94 94.09
CA GLN A 4 16.94 -15.70 93.34
C GLN A 4 16.63 -16.05 91.89
N ALA A 5 15.47 -15.65 91.39
CA ALA A 5 15.13 -15.77 89.96
C ALA A 5 15.95 -14.75 89.15
N PRO A 6 16.43 -15.09 87.94
CA PRO A 6 17.26 -14.20 87.14
C PRO A 6 16.44 -12.99 86.64
N PRO A 7 17.03 -11.79 86.59
CA PRO A 7 16.32 -10.59 86.16
C PRO A 7 16.05 -10.63 84.65
N LEU A 8 14.77 -10.53 84.27
CA LEU A 8 14.31 -10.43 82.88
C LEU A 8 14.59 -9.05 82.22
N GLN A 9 15.61 -8.32 82.66
CA GLN A 9 15.77 -6.90 82.26
C GLN A 9 16.56 -6.66 80.96
N GLN A 10 17.09 -7.68 80.29
CA GLN A 10 17.89 -7.46 79.06
C GLN A 10 17.14 -7.67 77.74
N GLN A 11 15.85 -8.06 77.75
CA GLN A 11 15.07 -8.19 76.50
C GLN A 11 14.27 -6.92 76.12
N GLN A 12 14.46 -5.81 76.83
CA GLN A 12 13.91 -4.50 76.46
C GLN A 12 14.92 -3.56 75.80
N GLN A 13 16.08 -4.07 75.34
CA GLN A 13 16.87 -3.33 74.35
C GLN A 13 16.15 -3.38 73.01
N GLN A 14 15.18 -2.46 72.86
CA GLN A 14 14.85 -1.77 71.62
C GLN A 14 14.95 -2.62 70.35
N ARG A 15 14.05 -3.60 70.23
CA ARG A 15 13.38 -3.73 68.94
C ARG A 15 12.45 -2.53 68.82
N VAL A 16 13.01 -1.34 68.59
CA VAL A 16 12.28 -0.37 67.78
C VAL A 16 11.99 -1.15 66.50
N PRO A 17 10.72 -1.42 66.12
CA PRO A 17 10.49 -1.76 64.72
C PRO A 17 11.22 -0.67 63.92
N PRO A 18 11.96 -0.99 62.83
CA PRO A 18 12.49 0.07 61.97
C PRO A 18 11.31 1.00 61.75
N GLN A 19 11.40 2.23 62.27
CA GLN A 19 10.26 3.14 62.32
C GLN A 19 9.70 3.09 60.91
N GLY A 20 8.45 2.62 60.81
CA GLY A 20 7.80 2.44 59.53
C GLY A 20 8.00 3.76 58.81
N ASN A 21 8.80 3.72 57.75
CA ASN A 21 9.19 4.88 56.97
C ASN A 21 7.96 5.25 56.14
N SER A 22 6.91 5.66 56.84
CA SER A 22 5.70 6.20 56.27
C SER A 22 6.14 7.47 55.56
N PRO A 23 5.85 7.59 54.24
CA PRO A 23 6.30 8.74 53.47
C PRO A 23 5.84 10.02 54.17
N SER A 24 6.75 10.98 54.32
CA SER A 24 6.39 12.32 54.76
C SER A 24 5.36 12.91 53.81
N LEU A 25 4.57 13.89 54.27
CA LEU A 25 3.68 14.67 53.39
C LEU A 25 4.46 15.25 52.19
N GLU A 26 5.70 15.65 52.42
CA GLU A 26 6.58 16.14 51.35
C GLU A 26 6.91 15.05 50.33
N ASP A 27 7.18 13.82 50.78
CA ASP A 27 7.43 12.67 49.89
C ASP A 27 6.19 12.31 49.09
N MET A 28 5.00 12.39 49.72
CA MET A 28 3.74 12.13 49.05
C MET A 28 3.41 13.18 48.00
N MET A 29 3.68 14.46 48.28
CA MET A 29 3.55 15.53 47.28
C MET A 29 4.52 15.35 46.11
N LYS A 30 5.79 15.00 46.39
CA LYS A 30 6.78 14.70 45.34
C LYS A 30 6.35 13.51 44.49
N GLN A 31 5.84 12.45 45.11
CA GLN A 31 5.35 11.27 44.41
C GLN A 31 4.13 11.59 43.54
N LEU A 32 3.19 12.42 44.03
CA LEU A 32 2.03 12.86 43.24
C LEU A 32 2.46 13.71 42.03
N ALA A 33 3.42 14.61 42.21
CA ALA A 33 3.97 15.42 41.13
C ALA A 33 4.68 14.56 40.07
N ALA A 34 5.48 13.58 40.51
CA ALA A 34 6.14 12.62 39.62
C ALA A 34 5.13 11.79 38.84
N ASN A 35 4.09 11.27 39.48
CA ASN A 35 3.08 10.45 38.83
C ASN A 35 2.25 11.25 37.80
N ASN A 36 1.88 12.50 38.13
CA ASN A 36 1.25 13.39 37.17
C ASN A 36 2.14 13.70 35.96
N LEU A 37 3.45 13.82 36.18
CA LEU A 37 4.41 14.04 35.10
C LEU A 37 4.57 12.80 34.22
N GLU A 38 4.68 11.61 34.81
CA GLU A 38 4.72 10.35 34.06
C GLU A 38 3.44 10.13 33.26
N PHE A 39 2.28 10.43 33.83
CA PHE A 39 1.01 10.37 33.11
C PHE A 39 1.03 11.29 31.89
N GLN A 40 1.44 12.55 32.04
CA GLN A 40 1.57 13.51 30.94
C GLN A 40 2.56 13.05 29.86
N GLN A 41 3.69 12.47 30.26
CA GLN A 41 4.66 11.90 29.31
C GLN A 41 4.10 10.68 28.59
N SER A 42 3.39 9.80 29.31
CA SER A 42 2.77 8.60 28.76
C SER A 42 1.73 8.94 27.70
N VAL A 43 0.81 9.87 28.00
CA VAL A 43 -0.20 10.29 27.01
C VAL A 43 0.44 10.98 25.81
N SER A 44 1.46 11.81 26.02
CA SER A 44 2.17 12.50 24.93
C SER A 44 2.93 11.53 24.04
N SER A 45 3.62 10.56 24.64
CA SER A 45 4.34 9.51 23.92
C SER A 45 3.38 8.61 23.14
N SER A 46 2.28 8.19 23.76
CA SER A 46 1.26 7.37 23.11
C SER A 46 0.64 8.09 21.91
N ASN A 47 0.31 9.38 22.07
CA ASN A 47 -0.22 10.20 20.98
C ASN A 47 0.80 10.39 19.84
N MET A 48 2.08 10.59 20.16
CA MET A 48 3.14 10.70 19.16
C MET A 48 3.31 9.37 18.39
N GLN A 49 3.35 8.24 19.08
CA GLN A 49 3.45 6.92 18.46
C GLN A 49 2.25 6.62 17.55
N PHE A 50 1.04 6.97 17.98
CA PHE A 50 -0.16 6.83 17.15
C PHE A 50 -0.03 7.64 15.85
N GLN A 51 0.40 8.90 15.93
CA GLN A 51 0.60 9.74 14.74
C GLN A 51 1.67 9.17 13.80
N GLN A 52 2.78 8.67 14.34
CA GLN A 52 3.83 8.03 13.55
C GLN A 52 3.33 6.76 12.86
N ASN A 53 2.59 5.91 13.59
CA ASN A 53 2.01 4.70 13.05
C ASN A 53 1.05 5.00 11.89
N MET A 54 0.13 5.97 12.08
CA MET A 54 -0.78 6.42 11.03
C MET A 54 -0.03 6.94 9.80
N THR A 55 1.02 7.74 10.01
CA THR A 55 1.86 8.26 8.92
C THR A 55 2.55 7.12 8.17
N ALA A 56 3.09 6.14 8.88
CA ALA A 56 3.72 4.96 8.29
C ALA A 56 2.71 4.13 7.47
N THR A 57 1.53 3.84 8.02
CA THR A 57 0.47 3.11 7.31
C THR A 57 0.01 3.84 6.05
N ILE A 58 -0.17 5.16 6.10
CA ILE A 58 -0.54 5.96 4.92
C ILE A 58 0.55 5.90 3.84
N GLN A 59 1.82 6.01 4.23
CA GLN A 59 2.93 5.92 3.28
C GLN A 59 3.02 4.53 2.64
N ASP A 60 2.84 3.47 3.43
CA ASP A 60 2.85 2.10 2.93
C ASP A 60 1.69 1.86 1.94
N LEU A 61 0.49 2.30 2.28
CA LEU A 61 -0.67 2.25 1.36
C LEU A 61 -0.40 3.01 0.06
N LYS A 62 0.17 4.22 0.14
CA LYS A 62 0.53 5.01 -1.05
C LYS A 62 1.53 4.26 -1.93
N MET A 63 2.52 3.60 -1.33
CA MET A 63 3.50 2.80 -2.06
C MET A 63 2.82 1.60 -2.74
N GLN A 64 2.00 0.84 -2.01
CA GLN A 64 1.27 -0.32 -2.55
C GLN A 64 0.37 0.07 -3.72
N ILE A 65 -0.36 1.19 -3.61
CA ILE A 65 -1.20 1.70 -4.70
C ILE A 65 -0.35 2.10 -5.91
N GLY A 66 0.82 2.72 -5.69
CA GLY A 66 1.75 3.04 -6.78
C GLY A 66 2.27 1.79 -7.50
N GLN A 67 2.60 0.73 -6.76
CA GLN A 67 2.99 -0.55 -7.34
C GLN A 67 1.83 -1.20 -8.12
N LEU A 68 0.62 -1.20 -7.56
CA LEU A 68 -0.57 -1.72 -8.22
C LEU A 68 -0.85 -1.00 -9.54
N ALA A 69 -0.73 0.33 -9.57
CA ALA A 69 -0.90 1.12 -10.78
C ALA A 69 0.10 0.71 -11.89
N ASN A 70 1.36 0.44 -11.51
CA ASN A 70 2.36 -0.07 -12.45
C ASN A 70 1.99 -1.46 -12.97
N THR A 71 1.56 -2.38 -12.10
CA THR A 71 1.12 -3.72 -12.51
C THR A 71 -0.09 -3.68 -13.45
N VAL A 72 -1.07 -2.82 -13.17
CA VAL A 72 -2.23 -2.67 -14.05
C VAL A 72 -1.82 -2.10 -15.41
N SER A 73 -0.93 -1.10 -15.43
CA SER A 73 -0.41 -0.53 -16.68
C SER A 73 0.33 -1.56 -17.54
N THR A 74 1.16 -2.42 -16.93
CA THR A 74 1.86 -3.50 -17.65
C THR A 74 0.89 -4.56 -18.18
N LEU A 75 -0.13 -4.95 -17.41
CA LEU A 75 -1.15 -5.90 -17.85
C LEU A 75 -1.98 -5.34 -19.02
N GLN A 76 -2.39 -4.07 -18.96
CA GLN A 76 -3.09 -3.40 -20.05
C GLN A 76 -2.23 -3.31 -21.32
N SER A 77 -0.95 -2.97 -21.15
CA SER A 77 0.00 -2.89 -22.27
C SER A 77 0.23 -4.27 -22.91
N ALA A 78 0.42 -5.32 -22.10
CA ALA A 78 0.63 -6.68 -22.57
C ALA A 78 -0.62 -7.27 -23.26
N GLY A 79 -1.82 -6.94 -22.77
CA GLY A 79 -3.09 -7.31 -23.40
C GLY A 79 -3.36 -6.55 -24.70
N SER A 80 -2.81 -5.34 -24.85
CA SER A 80 -2.94 -4.52 -26.07
C SER A 80 -1.85 -4.80 -27.12
N SER A 81 -0.68 -5.34 -26.74
CA SER A 81 0.49 -5.39 -27.64
C SER A 81 0.85 -6.77 -28.22
N ASN A 82 0.03 -7.81 -28.09
CA ASN A 82 0.43 -9.18 -28.48
C ASN A 82 -0.47 -9.86 -29.51
N LEU A 83 -1.08 -9.11 -30.43
CA LEU A 83 -1.46 -9.70 -31.71
C LEU A 83 -0.44 -9.25 -32.74
N PRO A 84 0.55 -10.08 -33.12
CA PRO A 84 1.30 -9.82 -34.34
C PRO A 84 0.25 -9.76 -35.44
N SER A 85 -0.04 -8.54 -35.91
CA SER A 85 -0.92 -8.31 -37.05
C SER A 85 -0.16 -8.77 -38.30
N GLN A 86 0.08 -10.07 -38.39
CA GLN A 86 0.54 -10.69 -39.61
C GLN A 86 -0.67 -10.71 -40.53
N THR A 87 -0.84 -9.63 -41.30
CA THR A 87 -1.59 -9.73 -42.54
C THR A 87 -0.78 -10.68 -43.43
N ILE A 88 -1.01 -11.99 -43.32
CA ILE A 88 -0.50 -12.95 -44.29
C ILE A 88 -1.14 -12.54 -45.62
N PRO A 89 -0.36 -12.13 -46.64
CA PRO A 89 -0.92 -11.82 -47.94
C PRO A 89 -1.73 -13.03 -48.42
N ASN A 90 -2.99 -12.83 -48.81
CA ASN A 90 -3.85 -13.91 -49.29
C ASN A 90 -3.11 -14.66 -50.42
N PRO A 91 -2.73 -15.93 -50.23
CA PRO A 91 -2.03 -16.68 -51.27
C PRO A 91 -2.90 -16.89 -52.53
N ARG A 92 -4.23 -16.67 -52.44
CA ARG A 92 -5.13 -16.66 -53.60
C ARG A 92 -5.08 -15.39 -54.44
N GLY A 93 -4.29 -14.38 -54.08
CA GLY A 93 -4.12 -13.15 -54.88
C GLY A 93 -3.74 -13.41 -56.35
N ASN A 94 -3.21 -14.59 -56.66
CA ASN A 94 -2.82 -14.99 -58.01
C ASN A 94 -3.36 -16.38 -58.43
N ALA A 95 -4.39 -16.92 -57.77
CA ALA A 95 -4.93 -18.25 -58.09
C ALA A 95 -6.18 -18.16 -58.98
N SER A 96 -6.01 -17.78 -60.25
CA SER A 96 -6.95 -18.08 -61.33
C SER A 96 -6.28 -17.87 -62.69
N ALA A 97 -5.44 -18.82 -63.09
CA ALA A 97 -5.14 -19.05 -64.50
C ALA A 97 -5.68 -20.44 -64.83
N VAL A 98 -6.87 -20.49 -65.43
CA VAL A 98 -7.42 -21.74 -65.98
C VAL A 98 -7.03 -21.77 -67.45
N THR A 99 -6.10 -22.65 -67.80
CA THR A 99 -5.75 -22.92 -69.20
C THR A 99 -6.71 -23.95 -69.77
N LEU A 100 -7.46 -23.58 -70.81
CA LEU A 100 -8.35 -24.53 -71.50
C LEU A 100 -7.51 -25.50 -72.35
N ARG A 101 -7.98 -26.74 -72.58
CA ARG A 101 -7.30 -27.74 -73.45
C ARG A 101 -6.99 -27.26 -74.87
N SER A 102 -7.62 -26.17 -75.31
CA SER A 102 -7.35 -25.47 -76.57
C SER A 102 -6.09 -24.59 -76.55
N GLY A 103 -5.39 -24.47 -75.40
CA GLY A 103 -4.19 -23.64 -75.25
C GLY A 103 -4.44 -22.14 -75.09
N LYS A 104 -5.69 -21.72 -74.80
CA LYS A 104 -6.03 -20.32 -74.52
C LYS A 104 -6.13 -20.06 -73.02
N GLU A 105 -5.48 -19.02 -72.53
CA GLU A 105 -5.61 -18.51 -71.16
C GLU A 105 -6.78 -17.50 -71.07
N LEU A 106 -7.58 -17.60 -70.01
CA LEU A 106 -8.59 -16.58 -69.69
C LEU A 106 -7.91 -15.41 -68.99
N HIS A 107 -8.07 -14.19 -69.53
CA HIS A 107 -7.52 -12.97 -68.93
C HIS A 107 -8.08 -12.76 -67.52
N GLN A 108 -7.19 -12.50 -66.58
CA GLN A 108 -7.52 -12.18 -65.20
C GLN A 108 -8.41 -10.92 -65.14
N PRO A 109 -9.46 -10.87 -64.29
CA PRO A 109 -10.22 -9.64 -64.08
C PRO A 109 -9.27 -8.57 -63.54
N ALA A 110 -9.22 -7.42 -64.21
CA ALA A 110 -8.46 -6.27 -63.73
C ALA A 110 -8.88 -5.96 -62.28
N LEU A 111 -7.89 -5.86 -61.39
CA LEU A 111 -8.10 -5.38 -60.03
C LEU A 111 -8.83 -4.04 -60.12
N GLN A 112 -10.10 -4.02 -59.73
CA GLN A 112 -10.84 -2.77 -59.60
C GLN A 112 -10.13 -1.94 -58.53
N THR A 113 -9.48 -0.88 -59.00
CA THR A 113 -9.01 0.22 -58.18
C THR A 113 -10.22 0.75 -57.40
N LEU A 114 -10.19 0.58 -56.07
CA LEU A 114 -11.15 1.22 -55.18
C LEU A 114 -11.11 2.74 -55.45
N PRO A 115 -12.24 3.41 -55.75
CA PRO A 115 -12.24 4.84 -55.94
C PRO A 115 -11.77 5.54 -54.66
N ARG A 116 -10.86 6.49 -54.81
CA ARG A 116 -10.49 7.47 -53.78
C ARG A 116 -11.79 8.05 -53.18
N PRO A 117 -11.97 8.03 -51.84
CA PRO A 117 -13.08 8.77 -51.25
C PRO A 117 -12.82 10.26 -51.46
N ALA A 118 -13.60 10.87 -52.34
CA ALA A 118 -13.67 12.31 -52.47
C ALA A 118 -14.30 12.88 -51.18
N GLU A 119 -13.73 13.99 -50.76
CA GLU A 119 -14.05 14.80 -49.60
C GLU A 119 -15.56 15.04 -49.49
N ALA A 120 -16.17 14.61 -48.37
CA ALA A 120 -17.45 15.13 -47.94
C ALA A 120 -17.19 16.18 -46.86
N GLU A 121 -17.18 17.45 -47.27
CA GLU A 121 -17.27 18.61 -46.39
C GLU A 121 -18.49 18.46 -45.47
N SER A 122 -18.27 18.16 -44.20
CA SER A 122 -19.28 18.34 -43.16
C SER A 122 -19.10 19.72 -42.55
N LYS A 123 -19.83 20.69 -43.11
CA LYS A 123 -20.02 22.03 -42.56
C LYS A 123 -20.88 21.92 -41.30
N LEU A 124 -20.26 21.98 -40.12
CA LEU A 124 -20.95 22.25 -38.86
C LEU A 124 -21.03 23.77 -38.68
N GLU A 125 -22.16 24.35 -39.07
CA GLU A 125 -22.60 25.67 -38.62
C GLU A 125 -22.98 25.54 -37.14
N ALA A 126 -22.18 26.16 -36.26
CA ALA A 126 -22.57 26.46 -34.90
C ALA A 126 -22.94 27.96 -34.88
N ASP A 127 -24.24 28.23 -34.85
CA ASP A 127 -24.80 29.55 -34.56
C ASP A 127 -24.52 29.90 -33.09
N SER A 128 -24.07 31.14 -32.87
CA SER A 128 -23.76 31.72 -31.57
C SER A 128 -24.55 33.01 -31.37
#